data_AF-A0A0F9NPA3-F1
#
_entry.id   AF-A0A0F9NPA3-F1
#
_cell.length_a   1.000
_cell.length_b   1.000
_cell.length_c   1.000
_cell.angle_alpha   90.00
_cell.angle_beta   90.00
_cell.angle_gamma   90.00
#
_symmetry.space_group_name_H-M   'P 1'
#
loop_
_entity.id
_entity.type
_entity.pdbx_description
1 polymer ?
#
loop_
_entity_poly.entity_id
_entity_poly.type
_entity_poly.pdbx_seq_one_letter_code
_entity_poly.pdbx_strand_id
1 'polypeptide(L)'
;VGNDIIISHDQMEDEHFISDSSQCFTLTRTGMSNGPEIVMSLFIADSVTYGMKVDLGDDEFNAETDTIDMGNRNVKTITGVEVGCTDSRLTMQMSVGLRYGTEYLYQDWFTARANNFIPTMQSGIEFRLKIKADDYADLDSIDYINVYWRDGGKANLGVTIIGD
;
A
#
# COMPACT_ATOMS: atom_id res chain seq x y z
N VAL A 1 -5.15 -28.52 -7.77
CA VAL A 1 -4.19 -27.54 -7.24
C VAL A 1 -4.53 -27.38 -5.76
N GLY A 2 -3.56 -27.53 -4.87
CA GLY A 2 -3.81 -27.62 -3.42
C GLY A 2 -4.12 -26.26 -2.79
N ASN A 3 -4.94 -26.24 -1.74
CA ASN A 3 -5.27 -25.05 -0.94
C ASN A 3 -4.19 -24.75 0.12
N ASP A 4 -2.95 -25.20 -0.12
CA ASP A 4 -1.88 -25.07 0.85
C ASP A 4 -1.32 -23.64 0.74
N ILE A 5 -1.26 -22.95 1.88
CA ILE A 5 -0.63 -21.63 1.97
C ILE A 5 0.87 -21.85 2.12
N ILE A 6 1.64 -21.29 1.18
CA ILE A 6 3.10 -21.30 1.19
C ILE A 6 3.58 -19.97 1.74
N ILE A 7 4.47 -20.03 2.73
CA ILE A 7 5.13 -18.84 3.31
C ILE A 7 6.64 -18.98 3.14
N SER A 8 7.26 -17.98 2.53
CA SER A 8 8.71 -17.84 2.42
C SER A 8 9.16 -16.52 3.06
N HIS A 9 10.37 -16.47 3.59
CA HIS A 9 10.93 -15.28 4.24
C HIS A 9 12.33 -15.01 3.69
N ASP A 10 12.54 -13.80 3.16
CA ASP A 10 13.85 -13.26 2.84
C ASP A 10 14.39 -12.46 4.03
N GLN A 11 15.43 -12.99 4.67
CA GLN A 11 16.03 -12.37 5.86
C GLN A 11 16.85 -11.11 5.56
N MET A 12 17.30 -10.90 4.31
CA MET A 12 18.11 -9.74 3.97
C MET A 12 17.23 -8.49 3.83
N GLU A 13 16.11 -8.62 3.14
CA GLU A 13 15.16 -7.53 2.88
C GLU A 13 14.04 -7.44 3.94
N ASP A 14 13.96 -8.41 4.86
CA ASP A 14 12.90 -8.53 5.89
C ASP A 14 11.49 -8.64 5.28
N GLU A 15 11.39 -9.42 4.19
CA GLU A 15 10.17 -9.61 3.39
C GLU A 15 9.60 -11.02 3.50
N HIS A 16 8.28 -11.11 3.69
CA HIS A 16 7.55 -12.37 3.74
C HIS A 16 6.65 -12.51 2.52
N PHE A 17 6.84 -13.59 1.77
CA PHE A 17 6.02 -13.94 0.61
C PHE A 17 5.00 -14.99 1.04
N ILE A 18 3.71 -14.68 0.94
CA ILE A 18 2.59 -15.52 1.38
C ILE A 18 1.72 -15.79 0.16
N SER A 19 1.70 -17.02 -0.35
CA SER A 19 0.98 -17.36 -1.57
C SER A 19 0.11 -18.59 -1.39
N ASP A 20 -1.05 -18.60 -2.07
CA ASP A 20 -1.88 -19.77 -2.24
C ASP A 20 -2.07 -20.08 -3.74
N SER A 21 -3.06 -20.91 -4.08
CA SER A 21 -3.33 -21.27 -5.49
C SER A 21 -3.89 -20.13 -6.36
N SER A 22 -4.18 -18.96 -5.79
CA SER A 22 -4.92 -17.87 -6.42
C SER A 22 -4.37 -16.47 -6.18
N GLN A 23 -3.60 -16.27 -5.11
CA GLN A 23 -3.09 -14.95 -4.70
C GLN A 23 -1.67 -15.05 -4.16
N CYS A 24 -0.96 -13.92 -4.18
CA CYS A 24 0.38 -13.80 -3.64
C CYS A 24 0.53 -12.45 -2.95
N PHE A 25 0.87 -12.46 -1.67
CA PHE A 25 1.07 -11.27 -0.88
C PHE A 25 2.55 -11.13 -0.51
N THR A 26 3.05 -9.91 -0.59
CA THR A 26 4.35 -9.54 -0.03
C THR A 26 4.10 -8.68 1.20
N LEU A 27 4.51 -9.19 2.36
CA LEU A 27 4.45 -8.49 3.63
C LEU A 27 5.85 -7.99 3.99
N THR A 28 5.99 -6.68 4.12
CA THR A 28 7.23 -6.02 4.55
C THR A 28 7.02 -5.39 5.92
N ARG A 29 8.07 -4.77 6.47
CA ARG A 29 7.96 -4.02 7.73
C ARG A 29 7.01 -2.82 7.65
N THR A 30 6.76 -2.27 6.46
CA THR A 30 6.00 -1.02 6.26
C THR A 30 4.57 -1.24 5.77
N GLY A 31 4.24 -2.44 5.31
CA GLY A 31 2.90 -2.74 4.81
C GLY A 31 2.81 -4.07 4.10
N MET A 32 1.71 -4.26 3.40
CA MET A 32 1.44 -5.47 2.63
C MET A 32 0.92 -5.09 1.25
N SER A 33 1.42 -5.76 0.22
CA SER A 33 0.95 -5.64 -1.16
C SER A 33 0.47 -7.00 -1.68
N ASN A 34 -0.46 -6.97 -2.63
CA ASN A 34 -0.82 -8.13 -3.44
C ASN A 34 -0.10 -8.03 -4.78
N GLY A 35 0.63 -9.09 -5.15
CA GLY A 35 1.39 -9.17 -6.39
C GLY A 35 0.68 -10.02 -7.45
N PRO A 36 0.94 -9.77 -8.73
CA PRO A 36 0.27 -10.45 -9.85
C PRO A 36 0.80 -11.87 -10.12
N GLU A 37 1.85 -12.28 -9.40
CA GLU A 37 2.58 -13.52 -9.68
C GLU A 37 2.46 -14.51 -8.52
N ILE A 38 2.05 -15.74 -8.83
CA ILE A 38 2.09 -16.85 -7.85
C ILE A 38 3.49 -17.43 -7.82
N VAL A 39 4.10 -17.45 -6.64
CA VAL A 39 5.36 -18.13 -6.40
C VAL A 39 5.09 -19.64 -6.28
N MET A 40 5.46 -20.38 -7.32
CA MET A 40 5.27 -21.84 -7.37
C MET A 40 6.34 -22.58 -6.59
N SER A 41 7.57 -22.07 -6.59
CA SER A 41 8.67 -22.62 -5.80
C SER A 41 9.80 -21.60 -5.64
N LEU A 42 10.44 -21.59 -4.49
CA LEU A 42 11.72 -20.91 -4.25
C LEU A 42 12.77 -21.94 -3.89
N PHE A 43 13.96 -21.85 -4.48
CA PHE A 43 15.12 -22.62 -4.06
C PHE A 43 16.39 -21.76 -4.12
N ILE A 44 17.29 -22.00 -3.18
CA ILE A 44 18.57 -21.30 -3.10
C ILE A 44 19.66 -22.24 -3.60
N ALA A 45 20.44 -21.81 -4.58
CA ALA A 45 21.63 -22.51 -5.06
C ALA A 45 22.79 -21.53 -5.20
N ASP A 46 23.96 -21.88 -4.64
CA ASP A 46 25.17 -21.05 -4.67
C ASP A 46 24.96 -19.60 -4.18
N SER A 47 24.16 -19.43 -3.12
CA SER A 47 23.77 -18.12 -2.57
C SER A 47 22.95 -17.24 -3.52
N VAL A 48 22.40 -17.82 -4.59
CA VAL A 48 21.46 -17.17 -5.51
C VAL A 48 20.07 -17.77 -5.30
N THR A 49 19.07 -16.91 -5.15
CA THR A 49 17.67 -17.32 -5.03
C THR A 49 17.07 -17.49 -6.42
N TYR A 50 16.51 -18.67 -6.68
CA TYR A 50 15.79 -19.00 -7.91
C TYR A 50 14.31 -19.20 -7.58
N GLY A 51 13.44 -18.47 -8.29
CA GLY A 51 12.00 -18.59 -8.18
C GLY A 51 11.38 -19.12 -9.47
N MET A 52 10.47 -20.09 -9.35
CA MET A 52 9.51 -20.38 -10.42
C MET A 52 8.22 -19.64 -10.09
N LYS A 53 7.73 -18.86 -11.05
CA LYS A 53 6.51 -18.08 -10.91
C LYS A 53 5.55 -18.35 -12.06
N VAL A 54 4.26 -18.23 -11.79
CA VAL A 54 3.21 -18.21 -12.80
C VAL A 54 2.54 -16.84 -12.72
N ASP A 55 2.53 -16.16 -13.86
CA ASP A 55 1.79 -14.93 -14.05
C ASP A 55 0.28 -15.25 -14.07
N LEU A 56 -0.49 -14.56 -13.23
CA LEU A 56 -1.95 -14.71 -13.19
C LEU A 56 -2.66 -13.92 -14.29
N GLY A 57 -1.98 -13.03 -15.00
CA GLY A 57 -2.56 -12.08 -15.95
C GLY A 57 -3.47 -11.06 -15.27
N ASP A 58 -3.31 -10.86 -13.97
CA ASP A 58 -3.92 -9.77 -13.22
C ASP A 58 -2.88 -8.66 -13.11
N ASP A 59 -2.98 -7.62 -13.91
CA ASP A 59 -2.02 -6.51 -13.86
C ASP A 59 -2.34 -5.53 -12.71
N GLU A 60 -3.44 -5.72 -11.98
CA GLU A 60 -3.83 -4.81 -10.92
C GLU A 60 -2.84 -4.85 -9.74
N PHE A 61 -2.53 -3.68 -9.20
CA PHE A 61 -1.80 -3.55 -7.95
C PHE A 61 -2.70 -3.07 -6.83
N ASN A 62 -2.53 -3.67 -5.65
CA ASN A 62 -3.17 -3.19 -4.43
C ASN A 62 -2.18 -3.24 -3.26
N ALA A 63 -1.97 -2.11 -2.59
CA ALA A 63 -1.17 -2.02 -1.37
C ALA A 63 -1.93 -1.33 -0.25
N GLU A 64 -1.66 -1.77 0.97
CA GLU A 64 -2.12 -1.15 2.21
C GLU A 64 -0.91 -0.79 3.05
N THR A 65 -0.80 0.49 3.46
CA THR A 65 0.20 0.91 4.43
C THR A 65 -0.10 0.31 5.79
N ASP A 66 0.92 0.12 6.63
CA ASP A 66 0.65 -0.08 8.05
C ASP A 66 0.00 1.17 8.67
N THR A 67 -0.35 1.05 9.94
CA THR A 67 -0.93 2.11 10.75
C THR A 67 -0.04 3.35 10.76
N ILE A 68 -0.55 4.43 10.18
CA ILE A 68 0.02 5.76 10.28
C ILE A 68 -0.37 6.32 11.65
N ASP A 69 0.56 6.25 12.61
CA ASP A 69 0.46 6.87 13.93
C ASP A 69 1.19 8.22 13.95
N MET A 70 0.46 9.29 14.27
CA MET A 70 1.01 10.64 14.40
C MET A 70 1.64 10.91 15.79
N GLY A 71 1.93 9.87 16.56
CA GLY A 71 2.63 9.90 17.83
C GLY A 71 1.80 10.38 19.02
N ASN A 72 0.49 10.59 18.83
CA ASN A 72 -0.43 10.89 19.92
C ASN A 72 -1.86 10.44 19.60
N ARG A 73 -2.62 10.08 20.64
CA ARG A 73 -3.97 9.48 20.51
C ARG A 73 -5.10 10.50 20.38
N ASN A 74 -4.81 11.77 20.05
CA ASN A 74 -5.87 12.74 19.81
C ASN A 74 -6.44 12.55 18.40
N VAL A 75 -7.72 12.87 18.22
CA VAL A 75 -8.36 12.83 16.91
C VAL A 75 -7.65 13.78 15.94
N LYS A 76 -7.25 13.26 14.79
CA LYS A 76 -6.71 14.00 13.65
C LYS A 76 -7.72 14.03 12.54
N THR A 77 -7.57 14.98 11.63
CA THR A 77 -8.31 15.00 10.37
C THR A 77 -7.32 14.96 9.22
N ILE A 78 -7.32 13.90 8.41
CA ILE A 78 -6.68 13.92 7.09
C ILE A 78 -7.48 14.90 6.22
N THR A 79 -6.80 15.89 5.66
CA THR A 79 -7.35 16.97 4.82
C THR A 79 -7.10 16.73 3.33
N GLY A 80 -6.18 15.83 3.00
CA GLY A 80 -5.90 15.47 1.62
C GLY A 80 -4.76 14.47 1.50
N VAL A 81 -4.71 13.81 0.36
CA VAL A 81 -3.60 12.95 -0.03
C VAL A 81 -3.10 13.43 -1.39
N GLU A 82 -1.80 13.61 -1.53
CA GLU A 82 -1.16 13.96 -2.80
C GLU A 82 -0.25 12.83 -3.22
N VAL A 83 -0.24 12.53 -4.51
CA VAL A 83 0.70 11.56 -5.06
C VAL A 83 1.59 12.25 -6.09
N GLY A 84 2.89 12.30 -5.84
CA GLY A 84 3.84 12.66 -6.89
C GLY A 84 3.91 11.53 -7.90
N CYS A 85 3.55 11.80 -9.15
CA CYS A 85 3.79 10.86 -10.25
C CYS A 85 4.49 11.60 -11.40
N THR A 86 5.47 10.95 -12.01
CA THR A 86 6.16 11.47 -13.20
C THR A 86 5.29 11.37 -14.47
N ASP A 87 4.38 10.39 -14.57
CA ASP A 87 3.40 10.31 -15.67
C ASP A 87 2.02 10.84 -15.23
N SER A 88 1.59 11.95 -15.84
CA SER A 88 0.32 12.62 -15.54
C SER A 88 -0.92 11.89 -16.08
N ARG A 89 -0.77 10.80 -16.83
CA ARG A 89 -1.89 10.04 -17.43
C ARG A 89 -2.40 8.90 -16.55
N LEU A 90 -1.71 8.63 -15.44
CA LEU A 90 -2.00 7.49 -14.60
C LEU A 90 -3.24 7.72 -13.75
N THR A 91 -4.06 6.67 -13.66
CA THR A 91 -5.33 6.72 -12.93
C THR A 91 -5.17 5.96 -11.64
N MET A 92 -4.50 6.56 -10.67
CA MET A 92 -4.37 5.95 -9.35
C MET A 92 -5.61 6.16 -8.50
N GLN A 93 -5.99 5.10 -7.80
CA GLN A 93 -7.07 5.12 -6.83
C GLN A 93 -6.52 4.98 -5.41
N MET A 94 -7.12 5.69 -4.47
CA MET A 94 -6.73 5.61 -3.07
C MET A 94 -7.96 5.48 -2.17
N SER A 95 -7.81 4.80 -1.04
CA SER A 95 -8.81 4.80 0.03
C SER A 95 -8.13 5.08 1.36
N VAL A 96 -8.82 5.82 2.23
CA VAL A 96 -8.35 6.12 3.58
C VAL A 96 -9.12 5.24 4.56
N GLY A 97 -8.40 4.37 5.26
CA GLY A 97 -8.88 3.68 6.45
C GLY A 97 -8.68 4.56 7.68
N LEU A 98 -9.71 4.69 8.52
CA LEU A 98 -9.61 5.39 9.81
C LEU A 98 -10.13 4.50 10.93
N ARG A 99 -9.58 4.65 12.14
CA ARG A 99 -10.14 4.01 13.33
C ARG A 99 -10.21 4.93 14.54
N TYR A 100 -11.24 4.70 15.35
CA TYR A 100 -11.39 5.26 16.70
C TYR A 100 -11.28 4.18 17.80
N GLY A 101 -11.36 2.91 17.41
CA GLY A 101 -11.36 1.74 18.29
C GLY A 101 -10.54 0.61 17.69
N THR A 102 -11.11 -0.60 17.63
CA THR A 102 -10.39 -1.80 17.19
C THR A 102 -10.39 -2.01 15.67
N GLU A 103 -11.44 -1.58 14.98
CA GLU A 103 -11.64 -1.84 13.55
C GLU A 103 -11.38 -0.59 12.70
N TYR A 104 -10.83 -0.81 11.50
CA TYR A 104 -10.69 0.22 10.47
C TYR A 104 -11.98 0.36 9.66
N LEU A 105 -12.43 1.60 9.51
CA LEU A 105 -13.49 2.01 8.60
C LEU A 105 -12.85 2.57 7.33
N TYR A 106 -13.03 1.87 6.21
CA TYR A 106 -12.53 2.30 4.91
C TYR A 106 -13.55 3.16 4.19
N GLN A 107 -13.05 4.20 3.53
CA GLN A 107 -13.84 4.99 2.60
C GLN A 107 -13.91 4.32 1.23
N ASP A 108 -14.83 4.78 0.41
CA ASP A 108 -14.84 4.45 -1.02
C ASP A 108 -13.54 4.90 -1.69
N TRP A 109 -13.18 4.24 -2.79
CA TRP A 109 -12.00 4.57 -3.57
C TRP A 109 -12.15 5.94 -4.24
N PHE A 110 -11.14 6.77 -4.11
CA PHE A 110 -11.02 8.07 -4.75
C PHE A 110 -10.01 7.99 -5.88
N THR A 111 -10.37 8.46 -7.07
CA THR A 111 -9.42 8.61 -8.18
C THR A 111 -8.67 9.94 -8.06
N ALA A 112 -7.34 9.89 -8.16
CA ALA A 112 -6.50 11.08 -8.26
C ALA A 112 -6.92 11.92 -9.47
N ARG A 113 -7.14 13.23 -9.26
CA ARG A 113 -7.48 14.17 -10.33
C ARG A 113 -6.23 14.86 -10.87
N ALA A 114 -6.40 15.74 -11.86
CA ALA A 114 -5.33 16.64 -12.31
C ALA A 114 -4.66 17.34 -11.10
N ASN A 115 -3.33 17.27 -11.02
CA ASN A 115 -2.44 17.63 -9.89
C ASN A 115 -2.29 16.57 -8.80
N ASN A 116 -2.80 15.37 -9.01
CA ASN A 116 -2.65 14.20 -8.13
C ASN A 116 -3.03 14.44 -6.66
N PHE A 117 -3.86 15.43 -6.39
CA PHE A 117 -4.34 15.77 -5.05
C PHE A 117 -5.79 15.31 -4.88
N ILE A 118 -6.01 14.51 -3.84
CA ILE A 118 -7.30 13.97 -3.44
C ILE A 118 -7.74 14.70 -2.17
N PRO A 119 -8.64 15.70 -2.26
CA PRO A 119 -9.18 16.35 -1.07
C PRO A 119 -10.06 15.35 -0.32
N THR A 120 -9.79 15.16 0.97
CA THR A 120 -10.58 14.29 1.84
C THR A 120 -10.68 14.91 3.22
N MET A 121 -11.77 14.68 3.95
CA MET A 121 -11.93 15.18 5.32
C MET A 121 -12.33 14.04 6.23
N GLN A 122 -11.33 13.26 6.62
CA GLN A 122 -11.53 12.04 7.40
C GLN A 122 -10.89 12.22 8.76
N SER A 123 -11.70 12.06 9.80
CA SER A 123 -11.21 12.17 11.18
C SER A 123 -11.10 10.79 11.82
N GLY A 124 -10.04 10.58 12.60
CA GLY A 124 -9.71 9.32 13.24
C GLY A 124 -8.56 9.50 14.22
N ILE A 125 -8.26 8.47 15.00
CA ILE A 125 -7.07 8.44 15.87
C ILE A 125 -5.89 7.90 15.08
N GLU A 126 -6.14 6.87 14.28
CA GLU A 126 -5.12 6.22 13.47
C GLU A 126 -5.65 5.95 12.07
N PHE A 127 -4.73 5.88 11.11
CA PHE A 127 -5.07 5.84 9.70
C PHE A 127 -4.29 4.75 8.98
N ARG A 128 -4.83 4.30 7.86
CA ARG A 128 -4.14 3.49 6.85
C ARG A 128 -4.50 4.03 5.48
N LEU A 129 -3.59 3.88 4.53
CA LEU A 129 -3.84 4.21 3.15
C LEU A 129 -3.84 2.94 2.32
N LYS A 130 -4.84 2.84 1.45
CA LYS A 130 -4.87 1.86 0.39
C LYS A 130 -4.61 2.54 -0.93
N ILE A 131 -3.82 1.91 -1.78
CA ILE A 131 -3.47 2.36 -3.10
C ILE A 131 -3.86 1.25 -4.06
N LYS A 132 -4.55 1.61 -5.14
CA LYS A 132 -4.88 0.71 -6.24
C LYS A 132 -4.43 1.34 -7.55
N ALA A 133 -3.76 0.55 -8.37
CA ALA A 133 -3.48 0.84 -9.78
C ALA A 133 -4.06 -0.28 -10.64
N ASP A 134 -4.51 0.05 -11.85
CA ASP A 134 -5.03 -0.93 -12.80
C ASP A 134 -3.89 -1.74 -13.48
N ASP A 135 -2.67 -1.18 -13.48
CA ASP A 135 -1.45 -1.81 -13.97
C ASP A 135 -0.32 -1.57 -12.95
N TYR A 136 0.39 -2.61 -12.51
CA TYR A 136 1.52 -2.50 -11.58
C TYR A 136 2.69 -1.71 -12.17
N ALA A 137 2.82 -1.64 -13.50
CA ALA A 137 3.83 -0.82 -14.16
C ALA A 137 3.64 0.68 -13.90
N ASP A 138 2.42 1.10 -13.52
CA ASP A 138 2.14 2.48 -13.14
C ASP A 138 2.84 2.89 -11.83
N LEU A 139 3.27 1.92 -11.01
CA LEU A 139 3.96 2.19 -9.74
C LEU A 139 5.35 2.77 -9.93
N ASP A 140 6.05 2.41 -11.01
CA ASP A 140 7.39 2.91 -11.33
C ASP A 140 7.41 4.43 -11.54
N SER A 141 6.24 5.03 -11.73
CA SER A 141 6.07 6.46 -11.89
C SER A 141 5.85 7.22 -10.58
N ILE A 142 5.58 6.52 -9.47
CA ILE A 142 5.22 7.14 -8.19
C ILE A 142 6.50 7.60 -7.50
N ASP A 143 6.63 8.90 -7.32
CA ASP A 143 7.77 9.50 -6.64
C ASP A 143 7.55 9.59 -5.12
N TYR A 144 6.34 9.96 -4.70
CA TYR A 144 6.00 10.15 -3.29
C TYR A 144 4.51 10.13 -3.04
N ILE A 145 4.12 9.90 -1.79
CA ILE A 145 2.74 10.07 -1.31
C ILE A 145 2.75 10.95 -0.08
N ASN A 146 2.18 12.15 -0.18
CA ASN A 146 2.02 13.07 0.94
C ASN A 146 0.63 12.94 1.55
N VAL A 147 0.59 12.84 2.88
CA VAL A 147 -0.64 12.85 3.67
C VAL A 147 -0.71 14.17 4.41
N TYR A 148 -1.69 14.98 4.05
CA TYR A 148 -1.98 16.24 4.72
C TYR A 148 -2.99 16.00 5.83
N TRP A 149 -2.67 16.41 7.04
CA TRP A 149 -3.56 16.27 8.18
C TRP A 149 -3.55 17.50 9.07
N ARG A 150 -4.49 17.59 10.01
CA ARG A 150 -4.50 18.61 11.05
C ARG A 150 -4.87 17.98 12.39
N ASP A 151 -4.33 18.53 13.46
CA ASP A 151 -4.76 18.13 14.80
C ASP A 151 -6.14 18.70 15.08
N GLY A 152 -6.98 17.97 15.82
CA GLY A 152 -8.36 18.38 16.14
C GLY A 152 -8.47 19.75 16.82
N GLY A 153 -7.35 20.35 17.25
CA GLY A 153 -7.27 21.71 17.78
C GLY A 153 -6.30 22.69 17.09
N LYS A 154 -5.55 22.33 16.02
CA LYS A 154 -4.52 23.22 15.40
C LYS A 154 -4.30 22.96 13.89
N ALA A 155 -3.58 23.87 13.23
CA ALA A 155 -3.35 23.97 11.77
C ALA A 155 -2.64 22.76 11.11
N ASN A 156 -2.61 22.75 9.77
CA ASN A 156 -2.17 21.64 8.92
C ASN A 156 -0.70 21.23 9.15
N LEU A 157 -0.45 19.92 9.22
CA LEU A 157 0.83 19.24 9.27
C LEU A 157 0.89 18.21 8.12
N GLY A 158 2.03 18.06 7.47
CA GLY A 158 2.24 17.11 6.37
C GLY A 158 3.14 15.96 6.80
N VAL A 159 2.84 14.74 6.34
CA VAL A 159 3.71 13.57 6.42
C VAL A 159 3.98 13.09 5.01
N THR A 160 5.25 12.91 4.67
CA THR A 160 5.68 12.40 3.36
C THR A 160 6.08 10.93 3.50
N ILE A 161 5.47 10.09 2.68
CA ILE A 161 5.87 8.69 2.47
C ILE A 161 6.64 8.68 1.15
N ILE A 162 7.89 8.21 1.18
CA ILE A 162 8.76 8.11 0.01
C ILE A 162 8.66 6.66 -0.51
N GLY A 163 8.43 6.49 -1.81
CA GLY A 163 8.63 5.21 -2.47
C GLY A 163 10.11 5.04 -2.76
N ASP A 164 10.70 3.92 -2.36
CA ASP A 164 12.08 3.54 -2.71
C ASP A 164 12.11 2.87 -4.09
#